data_AF-A0A6J1W4N3-F1
#
_entry.id   AF-A0A6J1W4N3-F1
#
_cell.length_a   1.000
_cell.length_b   1.000
_cell.length_c   1.000
_cell.angle_alpha   90.00
_cell.angle_beta   90.00
_cell.angle_gamma   90.00
#
_symmetry.space_group_name_H-M   'P 1'
#
loop_
_entity.id
_entity.type
_entity.pdbx_description
1 polymer ?
#
loop_
_entity_poly.entity_id
_entity_poly.type
_entity_poly.pdbx_seq_one_letter_code
_entity_poly.pdbx_strand_id
1 'polypeptide(L)'
;LSGLMSTVELGAQSIIYELSTIAYLLPQGMSVASSVRVGNALGAGDVDQAKRSCIMALLCTGVLAVVFAALLAALKDVVAYIFTDDKEIVALVSKVMLIFSPFHLFDAMAATSGGVLRGAGKQKIGAIANAVGYYVVGLPIGVTLMFVYKLGVMGLWTGLIVCISLQAASFLVVVLRMNWKKAAEEAQIRAGLTAREGSPEDSVSADYLAMNLEVPNGDTPSCFVHPGENLEDHEPLPGEEVPQFIASPTPGALSRKQLLLRRGLALLLAVATLLLGVVIHLLL
;
A
#
# COMPACT_ATOMS: atom_id res chain seq x y z
N LEU A 1 28.72 7.60 2.40
CA LEU A 1 28.69 8.69 3.40
C LEU A 1 29.36 8.27 4.71
N SER A 2 28.85 7.26 5.42
CA SER A 2 29.43 6.79 6.71
C SER A 2 30.88 6.29 6.60
N GLY A 3 31.22 5.58 5.52
CA GLY A 3 32.59 5.11 5.27
C GLY A 3 33.64 6.20 5.05
N LEU A 4 33.23 7.46 4.86
CA LEU A 4 34.16 8.60 4.79
C LEU A 4 34.57 9.11 6.18
N MET A 5 33.91 8.66 7.25
CA MET A 5 34.16 9.16 8.61
C MET A 5 35.08 8.25 9.41
N SER A 6 34.73 6.97 9.55
CA SER A 6 35.57 5.97 10.22
C SER A 6 35.07 4.55 9.92
N THR A 7 35.89 3.56 10.23
CA THR A 7 35.52 2.14 10.20
C THR A 7 34.42 1.81 11.22
N VAL A 8 34.43 2.47 12.38
CA VAL A 8 33.42 2.32 13.44
C VAL A 8 32.05 2.83 12.98
N GLU A 9 31.98 4.01 12.38
CA GLU A 9 30.74 4.60 11.83
C GLU A 9 30.17 3.73 10.69
N LEU A 10 31.05 3.17 9.86
CA LEU A 10 30.66 2.25 8.79
C LEU A 10 30.09 0.94 9.35
N GLY A 11 30.77 0.32 10.32
CA GLY A 11 30.33 -0.92 10.95
C GLY A 11 28.99 -0.76 11.67
N ALA A 12 28.85 0.31 12.45
CA ALA A 12 27.60 0.62 13.13
C ALA A 12 26.45 0.84 12.13
N GLN A 13 26.67 1.61 11.07
CA GLN A 13 25.64 1.87 10.07
C GLN A 13 25.14 0.59 9.37
N SER A 14 26.04 -0.36 9.08
CA SER A 14 25.65 -1.66 8.50
C SER A 14 24.74 -2.45 9.43
N ILE A 15 25.06 -2.53 10.73
CA ILE A 15 24.24 -3.23 11.73
C ILE A 15 22.88 -2.54 11.89
N ILE A 16 22.87 -1.21 12.00
CA ILE A 16 21.63 -0.44 12.16
C ILE A 16 20.74 -0.62 10.93
N TYR A 17 21.32 -0.61 9.72
CA TYR A 17 20.56 -0.83 8.49
C TYR A 17 19.90 -2.22 8.47
N GLU A 18 20.64 -3.28 8.82
CA GLU A 18 20.10 -4.64 8.87
C GLU A 18 18.94 -4.76 9.86
N LEU A 19 19.11 -4.22 11.08
CA LEU A 19 18.05 -4.18 12.09
C LEU A 19 16.83 -3.37 11.63
N SER A 20 17.07 -2.26 10.94
CA SER A 20 16.01 -1.43 10.38
C SER A 20 15.24 -2.16 9.28
N THR A 21 15.93 -2.90 8.41
CA THR A 21 15.29 -3.72 7.37
C THR A 21 14.40 -4.80 7.97
N ILE A 22 14.89 -5.52 8.98
CA ILE A 22 14.08 -6.53 9.69
C ILE A 22 12.83 -5.89 10.31
N ALA A 23 12.98 -4.75 10.98
CA ALA A 23 11.86 -4.03 11.57
C ALA A 23 10.85 -3.57 10.50
N TYR A 24 11.32 -3.16 9.32
CA TYR A 24 10.49 -2.65 8.23
C TYR A 24 9.65 -3.72 7.51
N LEU A 25 10.00 -5.00 7.62
CA LEU A 25 9.24 -6.08 6.97
C LEU A 25 7.77 -6.13 7.41
N LEU A 26 7.48 -5.85 8.68
CA LEU A 26 6.12 -5.84 9.20
C LEU A 26 5.28 -4.67 8.63
N PRO A 27 5.72 -3.41 8.71
CA PRO A 27 5.07 -2.32 8.01
C PRO A 27 4.92 -2.55 6.51
N GLN A 28 5.92 -3.15 5.86
CA GLN A 28 5.86 -3.48 4.44
C GLN A 28 4.72 -4.48 4.16
N GLY A 29 4.58 -5.53 4.97
CA GLY A 29 3.46 -6.47 4.88
C GLY A 29 2.10 -5.77 5.03
N MET A 30 1.98 -4.90 6.04
CA MET A 30 0.76 -4.10 6.26
C MET A 30 0.47 -3.15 5.08
N SER A 31 1.50 -2.58 4.47
CA SER A 31 1.41 -1.72 3.28
C SER A 31 0.85 -2.49 2.08
N VAL A 32 1.29 -3.73 1.85
CA VAL A 32 0.76 -4.59 0.79
C VAL A 32 -0.68 -5.00 1.10
N ALA A 33 -0.96 -5.48 2.31
CA ALA A 33 -2.29 -5.92 2.73
C ALA A 33 -3.33 -4.78 2.62
N SER A 34 -2.98 -3.58 3.09
CA SER A 34 -3.84 -2.40 2.98
C SER A 34 -4.07 -1.99 1.52
N SER A 35 -3.04 -2.02 0.67
CA SER A 35 -3.17 -1.74 -0.76
C SER A 35 -4.15 -2.69 -1.44
N VAL A 36 -4.08 -3.99 -1.17
CA VAL A 36 -4.97 -4.99 -1.76
C VAL A 36 -6.40 -4.83 -1.24
N ARG A 37 -6.58 -4.77 0.09
CA ARG A 37 -7.93 -4.68 0.68
C ARG A 37 -8.67 -3.40 0.28
N VAL A 38 -7.98 -2.25 0.33
CA VAL A 38 -8.56 -0.97 -0.08
C VAL A 38 -8.82 -0.96 -1.58
N GLY A 39 -7.87 -1.42 -2.40
CA GLY A 39 -8.03 -1.46 -3.85
C GLY A 39 -9.19 -2.34 -4.30
N ASN A 40 -9.34 -3.53 -3.70
CA ASN A 40 -10.44 -4.44 -4.01
C ASN A 40 -11.80 -3.86 -3.60
N ALA A 41 -11.91 -3.27 -2.40
CA ALA A 41 -13.15 -2.66 -1.93
C ALA A 41 -13.55 -1.45 -2.80
N LEU A 42 -12.60 -0.60 -3.19
CA LEU A 42 -12.85 0.52 -4.11
C LEU A 42 -13.25 0.03 -5.50
N GLY A 43 -12.62 -1.02 -6.02
CA GLY A 43 -12.99 -1.62 -7.31
C GLY A 43 -14.39 -2.24 -7.31
N ALA A 44 -14.85 -2.75 -6.16
CA ALA A 44 -16.20 -3.25 -5.95
C ALA A 44 -17.24 -2.14 -5.73
N GLY A 45 -16.84 -0.87 -5.61
CA GLY A 45 -17.74 0.23 -5.25
C GLY A 45 -18.11 0.28 -3.76
N ASP A 46 -17.57 -0.63 -2.94
CA ASP A 46 -17.82 -0.69 -1.49
C ASP A 46 -16.93 0.31 -0.73
N VAL A 47 -17.43 1.55 -0.69
CA VAL A 47 -16.77 2.69 -0.03
C VAL A 47 -16.59 2.46 1.47
N ASP A 48 -17.55 1.80 2.13
CA ASP A 48 -17.51 1.62 3.57
C ASP A 48 -16.49 0.55 3.96
N GLN A 49 -16.41 -0.54 3.20
CA GLN A 49 -15.35 -1.53 3.38
C GLN A 49 -13.97 -0.97 3.07
N ALA A 50 -13.83 -0.08 2.09
CA ALA A 50 -12.56 0.58 1.80
C ALA A 50 -12.09 1.44 2.98
N LYS A 51 -12.99 2.25 3.57
CA LYS A 51 -12.70 3.06 4.77
C LYS A 51 -12.35 2.19 5.97
N ARG A 52 -13.15 1.15 6.25
CA ARG A 52 -12.91 0.23 7.37
C ARG A 52 -11.57 -0.47 7.21
N SER A 53 -11.25 -0.96 6.00
CA SER A 53 -9.96 -1.60 5.71
C SER A 53 -8.78 -0.66 5.93
N CYS A 54 -8.91 0.61 5.52
CA CYS A 54 -7.91 1.65 5.78
C CYS A 54 -7.72 1.91 7.28
N ILE A 55 -8.81 2.15 8.01
CA ILE A 55 -8.75 2.45 9.45
C ILE A 55 -8.14 1.28 10.22
N MET A 56 -8.61 0.06 9.96
CA MET A 56 -8.08 -1.14 10.61
C MET A 56 -6.61 -1.37 10.29
N ALA A 57 -6.17 -1.12 9.05
CA ALA A 57 -4.76 -1.21 8.69
C ALA A 57 -3.91 -0.19 9.46
N LEU A 58 -4.33 1.08 9.52
CA LEU A 58 -3.61 2.13 10.25
C LEU A 58 -3.56 1.85 11.76
N LEU A 59 -4.66 1.37 12.36
CA LEU A 59 -4.71 1.01 13.78
C LEU A 59 -3.80 -0.19 14.08
N CYS A 60 -3.90 -1.28 13.31
CA CYS A 60 -3.00 -2.43 13.47
C CYS A 60 -1.54 -2.04 13.31
N THR A 61 -1.21 -1.22 12.30
CA THR A 61 0.15 -0.72 12.10
C THR A 61 0.61 0.12 13.29
N GLY A 62 -0.21 1.04 13.80
CA GLY A 62 0.14 1.86 14.96
C GLY A 62 0.43 1.01 16.20
N VAL A 63 -0.42 0.03 16.51
CA VAL A 63 -0.21 -0.88 17.65
C VAL A 63 1.06 -1.71 17.47
N LEU A 64 1.24 -2.35 16.32
CA LEU A 64 2.42 -3.16 16.04
C LEU A 64 3.70 -2.34 16.07
N ALA A 65 3.68 -1.11 15.54
CA ALA A 65 4.84 -0.23 15.54
C ALA A 65 5.22 0.22 16.95
N VAL A 66 4.25 0.47 17.85
CA VAL A 66 4.54 0.77 19.26
C VAL A 66 5.16 -0.43 19.97
N VAL A 67 4.62 -1.64 19.74
CA VAL A 67 5.18 -2.88 20.31
C VAL A 67 6.61 -3.10 19.81
N PHE A 68 6.87 -2.93 18.52
CA PHE A 68 8.20 -3.07 17.95
C PHE A 68 9.16 -1.98 18.42
N ALA A 69 8.71 -0.72 18.51
CA ALA A 69 9.51 0.36 19.06
C ALA A 69 9.95 0.06 20.50
N ALA A 70 9.04 -0.43 21.35
CA ALA A 70 9.33 -0.84 22.71
C ALA A 70 10.33 -2.02 22.76
N LEU A 71 10.15 -3.02 21.90
CA LEU A 71 11.06 -4.16 21.79
C LEU A 71 12.47 -3.72 21.36
N LEU A 72 12.59 -2.88 20.34
CA LEU A 72 13.87 -2.35 19.88
C LEU A 72 14.55 -1.50 20.95
N ALA A 73 13.80 -0.70 21.71
CA ALA A 73 14.32 0.07 22.82
C ALA A 73 14.81 -0.83 23.98
N ALA A 74 14.10 -1.91 24.28
CA ALA A 74 14.47 -2.86 25.32
C ALA A 74 15.72 -3.68 24.94
N LEU A 75 15.89 -4.02 23.66
CA LEU A 75 16.99 -4.84 23.16
C LEU A 75 18.21 -4.04 22.69
N LYS A 76 18.16 -2.70 22.75
CA LYS A 76 19.18 -1.80 22.17
C LYS A 76 20.62 -2.10 22.63
N ASP A 77 20.80 -2.56 23.86
CA ASP A 77 22.12 -2.80 24.47
C ASP A 77 22.65 -4.22 24.20
N VAL A 78 21.82 -5.13 23.70
CA VAL A 78 22.16 -6.54 23.52
C VAL A 78 22.20 -6.92 22.03
N VAL A 79 21.33 -6.32 21.21
CA VAL A 79 21.14 -6.73 19.82
C VAL A 79 22.39 -6.58 18.95
N ALA A 80 23.23 -5.58 19.23
CA ALA A 80 24.45 -5.34 18.47
C ALA A 80 25.53 -6.41 18.70
N TYR A 81 25.53 -7.09 19.85
CA TYR A 81 26.47 -8.17 20.17
C TYR A 81 26.27 -9.42 19.30
N ILE A 82 25.14 -9.55 18.61
CA ILE A 82 24.92 -10.62 17.62
C ILE A 82 25.83 -10.42 16.40
N PHE A 83 26.22 -9.18 16.11
CA PHE A 83 26.96 -8.82 14.91
C PHE A 83 28.44 -8.54 15.17
N THR A 84 28.80 -8.07 16.38
CA THR A 84 30.19 -7.68 16.68
C THR A 84 30.48 -7.70 18.19
N ASP A 85 31.73 -8.00 18.54
CA ASP A 85 32.29 -7.88 19.88
C ASP A 85 32.94 -6.50 20.16
N ASP A 86 33.01 -5.62 19.15
CA ASP A 86 33.58 -4.28 19.28
C ASP A 86 32.66 -3.36 20.10
N LYS A 87 33.14 -2.99 21.28
CA LYS A 87 32.39 -2.17 22.25
C LYS A 87 32.07 -0.76 21.74
N GLU A 88 32.92 -0.18 20.89
CA GLU A 88 32.68 1.15 20.33
C GLU A 88 31.53 1.11 19.33
N ILE A 89 31.50 0.09 18.46
CA ILE A 89 30.40 -0.13 17.51
C ILE A 89 29.10 -0.42 18.27
N VAL A 90 29.12 -1.31 19.25
CA VAL A 90 27.94 -1.64 20.07
C VAL A 90 27.37 -0.41 20.77
N ALA A 91 28.23 0.42 21.38
CA ALA A 91 27.80 1.64 22.05
C ALA A 91 27.17 2.65 21.07
N LEU A 92 27.70 2.76 19.85
CA LEU A 92 27.15 3.63 18.82
C LEU A 92 25.79 3.11 18.31
N VAL A 93 25.67 1.81 18.04
CA VAL A 93 24.41 1.17 17.64
C VAL A 93 23.33 1.38 18.72
N SER A 94 23.63 1.15 19.99
CA SER A 94 22.67 1.33 21.09
C SER A 94 22.13 2.77 21.15
N LYS A 95 23.00 3.78 20.95
CA LYS A 95 22.60 5.20 20.90
C LYS A 95 21.66 5.49 19.72
N VAL A 96 22.01 5.00 18.52
CA VAL A 96 21.17 5.23 17.32
C VAL A 96 19.84 4.49 17.45
N MET A 97 19.83 3.27 17.98
CA MET A 97 18.61 2.48 18.18
C MET A 97 17.59 3.16 19.10
N LEU A 98 18.05 3.87 20.13
CA LEU A 98 17.17 4.66 20.99
C LEU A 98 16.45 5.76 20.21
N ILE A 99 17.15 6.41 19.27
CA ILE A 99 16.59 7.45 18.40
C ILE A 99 15.70 6.84 17.30
N PHE A 100 16.06 5.65 16.81
CA PHE A 100 15.30 4.91 15.82
C PHE A 100 13.95 4.40 16.36
N SER A 101 13.85 4.08 17.65
CA SER A 101 12.64 3.54 18.27
C SER A 101 11.38 4.41 18.03
N PRO A 102 11.35 5.71 18.36
CA PRO A 102 10.20 6.56 18.06
C PRO A 102 10.02 6.82 16.54
N PHE A 103 11.10 6.75 15.78
CA PHE A 103 11.08 6.89 14.33
C PHE A 103 10.34 5.76 13.62
N HIS A 104 10.49 4.53 14.12
CA HIS A 104 9.85 3.35 13.57
C HIS A 104 8.33 3.50 13.47
N LEU A 105 7.71 4.23 14.41
CA LEU A 105 6.29 4.56 14.36
C LEU A 105 5.92 5.39 13.13
N PHE A 106 6.67 6.44 12.83
CA PHE A 106 6.42 7.30 11.67
C PHE A 106 6.66 6.56 10.37
N ASP A 107 7.74 5.78 10.31
CA ASP A 107 8.07 4.97 9.14
C ASP A 107 6.97 3.93 8.86
N ALA A 108 6.51 3.24 9.90
CA ALA A 108 5.42 2.28 9.77
C ALA A 108 4.11 2.93 9.28
N MET A 109 3.76 4.09 9.84
CA MET A 109 2.58 4.86 9.43
C MET A 109 2.70 5.37 7.98
N ALA A 110 3.88 5.83 7.57
CA ALA A 110 4.15 6.22 6.18
C ALA A 110 4.02 5.03 5.23
N ALA A 111 4.59 3.88 5.59
CA ALA A 111 4.50 2.66 4.79
C ALA A 111 3.05 2.22 4.58
N THR A 112 2.25 2.10 5.64
CA THR A 112 0.86 1.67 5.54
C THR A 112 -0.01 2.71 4.82
N SER A 113 0.15 4.01 5.12
CA SER A 113 -0.58 5.07 4.41
C SER A 113 -0.22 5.10 2.93
N GLY A 114 1.06 4.91 2.59
CA GLY A 114 1.52 4.75 1.21
C GLY A 114 0.89 3.53 0.52
N GLY A 115 0.70 2.43 1.25
CA GLY A 115 -0.04 1.25 0.80
C GLY A 115 -1.48 1.57 0.43
N VAL A 116 -2.20 2.26 1.32
CA VAL A 116 -3.57 2.75 1.07
C VAL A 116 -3.63 3.64 -0.17
N LEU A 117 -2.69 4.58 -0.32
CA LEU A 117 -2.64 5.47 -1.49
C LEU A 117 -2.41 4.70 -2.79
N ARG A 118 -1.56 3.66 -2.78
CA ARG A 118 -1.37 2.76 -3.93
C ARG A 118 -2.65 1.98 -4.24
N GLY A 119 -3.31 1.43 -3.21
CA GLY A 119 -4.61 0.75 -3.36
C GLY A 119 -5.68 1.65 -3.97
N ALA A 120 -5.70 2.94 -3.61
CA ALA A 120 -6.62 3.93 -4.17
C ALA A 120 -6.23 4.45 -5.56
N GLY A 121 -5.10 4.00 -6.14
CA GLY A 121 -4.59 4.48 -7.43
C GLY A 121 -3.95 5.87 -7.39
N LYS A 122 -3.63 6.39 -6.20
CA LYS A 122 -3.05 7.72 -5.97
C LYS A 122 -1.54 7.69 -5.75
N GLN A 123 -0.83 6.67 -6.28
CA GLN A 123 0.62 6.51 -6.11
C GLN A 123 1.47 7.71 -6.58
N LYS A 124 0.96 8.55 -7.49
CA LYS A 124 1.69 9.75 -7.96
C LYS A 124 1.96 10.74 -6.82
N ILE A 125 0.99 10.94 -5.94
CA ILE A 125 1.13 11.80 -4.75
C ILE A 125 2.23 11.23 -3.85
N GLY A 126 2.20 9.91 -3.66
CA GLY A 126 3.22 9.15 -2.93
C GLY A 126 4.63 9.36 -3.47
N ALA A 127 4.80 9.19 -4.78
CA ALA A 127 6.09 9.31 -5.45
C ALA A 127 6.68 10.73 -5.36
N ILE A 128 5.84 11.77 -5.56
CA ILE A 128 6.29 13.17 -5.47
C ILE A 128 6.71 13.50 -4.04
N ALA A 129 5.88 13.18 -3.05
CA ALA A 129 6.21 13.43 -1.65
C ALA A 129 7.49 12.69 -1.21
N ASN A 130 7.69 11.45 -1.70
CA ASN A 130 8.92 10.70 -1.44
C ASN A 130 10.14 11.38 -2.06
N ALA A 131 10.07 11.77 -3.33
CA ALA A 131 11.18 12.43 -4.00
C ALA A 131 11.56 13.75 -3.35
N VAL A 132 10.57 14.60 -3.03
CA VAL A 132 10.79 15.88 -2.35
C VAL A 132 11.33 15.65 -0.94
N GLY A 133 10.70 14.76 -0.17
CA GLY A 133 11.10 14.47 1.21
C GLY A 133 12.55 14.02 1.28
N TYR A 134 12.95 13.00 0.53
CA TYR A 134 14.30 12.43 0.64
C TYR A 134 15.37 13.33 0.03
N TYR A 135 15.15 13.85 -1.18
CA TYR A 135 16.23 14.54 -1.91
C TYR A 135 16.30 16.04 -1.63
N VAL A 136 15.17 16.70 -1.36
CA VAL A 136 15.12 18.16 -1.14
C VAL A 136 15.21 18.51 0.33
N VAL A 137 14.74 17.65 1.24
CA VAL A 137 14.68 17.94 2.68
C VAL A 137 15.65 17.04 3.47
N GLY A 138 15.46 15.73 3.43
CA GLY A 138 16.19 14.78 4.26
C GLY A 138 17.68 14.75 3.98
N LEU A 139 18.07 14.69 2.71
CA LEU A 139 19.47 14.61 2.31
C LEU A 139 20.25 15.90 2.64
N PRO A 140 19.78 17.13 2.30
CA PRO A 140 20.47 18.35 2.71
C PRO A 140 20.61 18.51 4.23
N ILE A 141 19.54 18.21 4.98
CA ILE A 141 19.59 18.27 6.45
C ILE A 141 20.57 17.23 7.00
N GLY A 142 20.49 15.99 6.52
CA GLY A 142 21.34 14.88 6.96
C GLY A 142 22.82 15.13 6.68
N VAL A 143 23.17 15.57 5.46
CA VAL A 143 24.55 15.90 5.08
C VAL A 143 25.08 17.07 5.89
N THR A 144 24.27 18.12 6.10
CA THR A 144 24.67 19.28 6.90
C THR A 144 24.94 18.88 8.35
N LEU A 145 24.05 18.12 8.98
CA LEU A 145 24.23 17.64 10.35
C LEU A 145 25.41 16.67 10.48
N MET A 146 25.59 15.80 9.50
CA MET A 146 26.67 14.81 9.49
C MET A 146 28.05 15.47 9.41
N PHE A 147 28.27 16.38 8.45
CA PHE A 147 29.60 16.95 8.17
C PHE A 147 29.85 18.32 8.81
N VAL A 148 28.88 19.24 8.74
CA VAL A 148 29.07 20.62 9.22
C VAL A 148 29.02 20.66 10.74
N TYR A 149 28.00 20.02 11.32
CA TYR A 149 27.84 19.92 12.77
C TYR A 149 28.61 18.73 13.38
N LYS A 150 29.30 17.94 12.56
CA LYS A 150 30.12 16.79 12.98
C LYS A 150 29.37 15.78 13.85
N LEU A 151 28.08 15.61 13.63
CA LEU A 151 27.24 14.64 14.35
C LEU A 151 27.37 13.21 13.79
N GLY A 152 28.10 13.03 12.69
CA GLY A 152 28.33 11.73 12.06
C GLY A 152 27.06 11.02 11.62
N VAL A 153 27.00 9.70 11.79
CA VAL A 153 25.82 8.88 11.42
C VAL A 153 24.56 9.37 12.12
N MET A 154 24.64 9.95 13.32
CA MET A 154 23.49 10.53 14.02
C MET A 154 22.87 11.70 13.25
N GLY A 155 23.70 12.52 12.59
CA GLY A 155 23.24 13.60 11.74
C GLY A 155 22.44 13.09 10.54
N LEU A 156 22.91 12.00 9.92
CA LEU A 156 22.22 11.35 8.80
C LEU A 156 20.85 10.80 9.24
N TRP A 157 20.79 10.08 10.37
CA TRP A 157 19.54 9.55 10.92
C TRP A 157 18.56 10.66 11.31
N THR A 158 19.05 11.78 11.84
CA THR A 158 18.21 12.94 12.17
C THR A 158 17.55 13.52 10.91
N GLY A 159 18.30 13.67 9.81
CA GLY A 159 17.74 14.12 8.53
C GLY A 159 16.69 13.14 7.97
N LEU A 160 16.93 11.84 8.11
CA LEU A 160 16.00 10.80 7.71
C LEU A 160 14.69 10.84 8.52
N ILE A 161 14.79 11.07 9.84
CA ILE A 161 13.64 11.23 10.73
C ILE A 161 12.76 12.39 10.28
N VAL A 162 13.35 13.56 10.04
CA VAL A 162 12.60 14.75 9.61
C VAL A 162 11.85 14.48 8.30
N CYS A 163 12.52 13.85 7.33
CA CYS A 163 11.92 13.48 6.06
C CYS A 163 10.72 12.53 6.24
N ILE A 164 10.92 11.44 6.98
CA ILE A 164 9.87 10.43 7.15
C ILE A 164 8.70 10.94 7.99
N SER A 165 8.96 11.75 9.01
CA SER A 165 7.87 12.41 9.76
C SER A 165 7.03 13.31 8.85
N LEU A 166 7.66 14.09 7.96
CA LEU A 166 6.97 14.90 6.97
C LEU A 166 6.17 14.03 5.98
N GLN A 167 6.76 12.92 5.52
CA GLN A 167 6.12 11.98 4.61
C GLN A 167 4.90 11.30 5.26
N ALA A 168 5.05 10.80 6.49
CA ALA A 168 4.00 10.19 7.28
C ALA A 168 2.83 11.16 7.47
N ALA A 169 3.12 12.39 7.89
CA ALA A 169 2.10 13.43 8.05
C ALA A 169 1.40 13.73 6.72
N SER A 170 2.14 13.89 5.64
CA SER A 170 1.59 14.17 4.31
C SER A 170 0.66 13.06 3.83
N PHE A 171 1.09 11.80 3.95
CA PHE A 171 0.28 10.65 3.54
C PHE A 171 -0.96 10.50 4.40
N LEU A 172 -0.82 10.66 5.72
CA LEU A 172 -1.95 10.57 6.64
C LEU A 172 -2.99 11.66 6.34
N VAL A 173 -2.56 12.91 6.09
CA VAL A 173 -3.45 14.00 5.68
C VAL A 173 -4.19 13.66 4.38
N VAL A 174 -3.49 13.16 3.36
CA VAL A 174 -4.11 12.78 2.08
C VAL A 174 -5.11 11.65 2.28
N VAL A 175 -4.78 10.63 3.07
CA VAL A 175 -5.67 9.49 3.37
C VAL A 175 -6.91 9.95 4.15
N LEU A 176 -6.74 10.76 5.18
CA LEU A 176 -7.84 11.28 6.01
C LEU A 176 -8.77 12.23 5.24
N ARG A 177 -8.23 13.01 4.30
CA ARG A 177 -8.99 13.94 3.45
C ARG A 177 -9.49 13.30 2.16
N MET A 178 -9.21 12.02 1.92
CA MET A 178 -9.57 11.36 0.68
C MET A 178 -11.09 11.28 0.52
N ASN A 179 -11.61 11.76 -0.62
CA ASN A 179 -12.99 11.50 -0.99
C ASN A 179 -13.10 10.05 -1.48
N TRP A 180 -13.53 9.17 -0.57
CA TRP A 180 -13.65 7.74 -0.84
C TRP A 180 -14.67 7.39 -1.91
N LYS A 181 -15.76 8.18 -2.07
CA LYS A 181 -16.74 7.97 -3.14
C LYS A 181 -16.11 8.22 -4.50
N LYS A 182 -15.43 9.36 -4.64
CA LYS A 182 -14.67 9.68 -5.86
C LYS A 182 -13.56 8.67 -6.13
N ALA A 183 -12.87 8.19 -5.09
CA ALA A 183 -11.85 7.16 -5.25
C ALA A 183 -12.41 5.82 -5.75
N ALA A 184 -13.62 5.45 -5.34
CA ALA A 184 -14.31 4.24 -5.80
C ALA A 184 -14.79 4.41 -7.25
N GLU A 185 -15.41 5.54 -7.59
CA GLU A 185 -15.80 5.87 -8.97
C GLU A 185 -14.58 5.84 -9.91
N GLU A 186 -13.49 6.52 -9.54
CA GLU A 186 -12.23 6.48 -10.29
C GLU A 186 -11.69 5.04 -10.43
N ALA A 187 -11.90 4.17 -9.44
CA ALA A 187 -11.47 2.76 -9.49
C ALA A 187 -12.34 1.91 -10.43
N GLN A 188 -13.66 2.07 -10.38
CA GLN A 188 -14.62 1.39 -11.25
C GLN A 188 -14.45 1.81 -12.72
N ILE A 189 -14.23 3.11 -12.98
CA ILE A 189 -13.90 3.61 -14.32
C ILE A 189 -12.61 2.97 -14.84
N ARG A 190 -11.57 2.87 -14.00
CA ARG A 190 -10.31 2.18 -14.38
C ARG A 190 -10.52 0.69 -14.66
N ALA A 191 -11.49 0.06 -14.02
CA ALA A 191 -11.86 -1.33 -14.24
C ALA A 191 -12.77 -1.53 -15.47
N GLY A 192 -13.23 -0.46 -16.13
CA GLY A 192 -14.15 -0.53 -17.27
C GLY A 192 -15.63 -0.73 -16.87
N LEU A 193 -15.96 -0.55 -15.60
CA LEU A 193 -17.32 -0.60 -15.06
C LEU A 193 -17.97 0.79 -15.17
N THR A 194 -18.22 1.29 -16.37
CA THR A 194 -19.09 2.46 -16.55
C THR A 194 -20.54 2.02 -16.36
N ALA A 195 -21.31 2.76 -15.57
CA ALA A 195 -22.76 2.60 -15.50
C ALA A 195 -23.34 2.66 -16.91
N ARG A 196 -23.97 1.58 -17.36
CA ARG A 196 -25.09 1.72 -18.29
C ARG A 196 -26.10 2.58 -17.54
N GLU A 197 -26.22 3.86 -17.88
CA GLU A 197 -27.51 4.52 -17.72
C GLU A 197 -28.52 3.59 -18.40
N GLY A 198 -29.49 3.10 -17.64
CA GLY A 198 -30.36 2.01 -18.06
C GLY A 198 -30.89 2.25 -19.48
N SER A 199 -30.66 1.28 -20.36
CA SER A 199 -31.49 1.15 -21.55
C SER A 199 -32.94 1.02 -21.05
N PRO A 200 -33.91 1.79 -21.60
CA PRO A 200 -35.32 1.71 -21.21
C PRO A 200 -36.00 0.36 -21.47
N GLU A 201 -35.24 -0.67 -21.87
CA GLU A 201 -35.77 -1.96 -22.31
C GLU A 201 -36.05 -2.92 -21.13
N ASP A 202 -35.46 -2.68 -19.95
CA ASP A 202 -35.66 -3.55 -18.77
C ASP A 202 -36.95 -3.26 -17.99
N SER A 203 -37.64 -2.14 -18.25
CA SER A 203 -38.93 -1.83 -17.60
C SER A 203 -40.12 -2.57 -18.24
N VAL A 204 -39.92 -3.15 -19.43
CA VAL A 204 -40.99 -3.84 -20.16
C VAL A 204 -41.32 -5.20 -19.50
N SER A 205 -40.33 -5.86 -18.88
CA SER A 205 -40.50 -7.17 -18.24
C SER A 205 -41.30 -7.13 -16.93
N ALA A 206 -41.33 -5.98 -16.24
CA ALA A 206 -42.05 -5.82 -14.97
C ALA A 206 -43.57 -5.67 -15.18
N ASP A 207 -43.99 -5.02 -16.27
CA ASP A 207 -45.41 -4.84 -16.59
C ASP A 207 -46.08 -6.16 -17.04
N TYR A 208 -45.33 -7.08 -17.68
CA TYR A 208 -45.86 -8.40 -18.05
C TYR A 208 -46.10 -9.34 -16.86
N LEU A 209 -45.33 -9.17 -15.77
CA LEU A 209 -45.49 -9.94 -14.53
C LEU A 209 -46.67 -9.43 -13.69
N ALA A 210 -46.98 -8.13 -13.76
CA ALA A 210 -48.11 -7.54 -13.05
C ALA A 210 -49.49 -7.91 -13.66
N MET A 211 -49.54 -8.23 -14.96
CA MET A 211 -50.79 -8.54 -15.67
C MET A 211 -51.33 -9.97 -15.40
N ASN A 212 -50.55 -10.85 -14.76
CA ASN A 212 -50.93 -12.26 -14.54
C ASN A 212 -51.32 -12.60 -13.09
N LEU A 213 -51.59 -11.60 -12.25
CA LEU A 213 -51.98 -11.79 -10.84
C LEU A 213 -53.39 -11.26 -10.57
N GLU A 214 -54.39 -11.79 -11.26
CA GLU A 214 -55.80 -11.64 -10.88
C GLU A 214 -56.56 -12.96 -11.04
N VAL A 215 -56.60 -13.82 -10.00
CA VAL A 215 -57.71 -14.79 -9.72
C VAL A 215 -57.75 -15.11 -8.20
N PRO A 216 -58.93 -15.29 -7.56
CA PRO A 216 -59.15 -14.99 -6.14
C PRO A 216 -59.27 -16.18 -5.17
N ASN A 217 -59.09 -15.87 -3.88
CA ASN A 217 -59.59 -16.47 -2.62
C ASN A 217 -59.60 -18.02 -2.42
N GLY A 218 -58.96 -18.46 -1.32
CA GLY A 218 -59.42 -19.62 -0.54
C GLY A 218 -58.34 -20.64 -0.10
N ASP A 219 -58.13 -20.70 1.22
CA ASP A 219 -57.76 -21.86 2.07
C ASP A 219 -56.49 -22.72 1.78
N THR A 220 -55.53 -22.62 2.71
CA THR A 220 -54.55 -23.67 3.12
C THR A 220 -55.26 -24.84 3.86
N PRO A 221 -54.77 -26.11 3.86
CA PRO A 221 -53.50 -26.45 4.54
C PRO A 221 -52.69 -27.70 4.11
N SER A 222 -51.40 -27.68 4.52
CA SER A 222 -50.47 -28.77 4.96
C SER A 222 -50.46 -30.17 4.30
N CYS A 223 -49.26 -30.70 3.98
CA CYS A 223 -48.69 -31.90 4.61
C CYS A 223 -47.29 -32.29 4.09
N PHE A 224 -46.46 -32.78 5.00
CA PHE A 224 -45.16 -33.47 4.82
C PHE A 224 -45.34 -34.89 4.27
N VAL A 225 -44.47 -35.37 3.36
CA VAL A 225 -43.99 -36.78 3.25
C VAL A 225 -42.63 -36.84 2.50
N HIS A 226 -41.65 -37.58 3.06
CA HIS A 226 -40.46 -38.22 2.43
C HIS A 226 -40.69 -39.76 2.48
N PRO A 227 -39.87 -40.68 1.92
CA PRO A 227 -39.09 -40.75 0.66
C PRO A 227 -39.25 -42.11 -0.10
N GLY A 228 -38.84 -42.23 -1.37
CA GLY A 228 -38.46 -43.52 -1.99
C GLY A 228 -38.87 -43.80 -3.45
N GLU A 229 -37.94 -44.43 -4.18
CA GLU A 229 -38.05 -45.14 -5.49
C GLU A 229 -37.83 -44.38 -6.82
N ASN A 230 -36.56 -44.42 -7.27
CA ASN A 230 -35.99 -44.79 -8.58
C ASN A 230 -36.67 -44.45 -9.93
N LEU A 231 -35.86 -43.72 -10.73
CA LEU A 231 -35.54 -43.90 -12.16
C LEU A 231 -36.69 -43.89 -13.18
N GLU A 232 -36.86 -42.73 -13.84
CA GLU A 232 -36.92 -42.63 -15.31
C GLU A 232 -36.76 -41.16 -15.75
N ASP A 233 -35.86 -40.97 -16.73
CA ASP A 233 -35.53 -39.82 -17.56
C ASP A 233 -36.36 -38.52 -17.41
N HIS A 234 -35.74 -37.46 -16.86
CA HIS A 234 -36.23 -36.08 -17.04
C HIS A 234 -35.08 -35.09 -17.31
N GLU A 235 -35.29 -34.29 -18.36
CA GLU A 235 -34.42 -33.26 -18.93
C GLU A 235 -33.81 -32.29 -17.90
N PRO A 236 -32.61 -31.74 -18.15
CA PRO A 236 -32.04 -30.72 -17.28
C PRO A 236 -32.82 -29.41 -17.40
N LEU A 237 -33.30 -28.92 -16.24
CA LEU A 237 -33.88 -27.60 -16.05
C LEU A 237 -32.97 -26.48 -16.64
N PRO A 238 -33.54 -25.40 -17.20
CA PRO A 238 -32.75 -24.32 -17.77
C PRO A 238 -31.93 -23.63 -16.67
N GLY A 239 -30.64 -23.45 -16.96
CA GLY A 239 -29.62 -23.09 -15.99
C GLY A 239 -29.84 -21.76 -15.28
N GLU A 240 -29.42 -21.71 -14.02
CA GLU A 240 -28.99 -20.47 -13.39
C GLU A 240 -27.85 -19.86 -14.22
N GLU A 241 -28.17 -18.82 -14.98
CA GLU A 241 -27.16 -17.97 -15.58
C GLU A 241 -26.44 -17.21 -14.47
N VAL A 242 -25.30 -17.75 -14.04
CA VAL A 242 -24.27 -16.97 -13.34
C VAL A 242 -23.90 -15.79 -14.26
N PRO A 243 -24.03 -14.52 -13.85
CA PRO A 243 -23.73 -13.40 -14.73
C PRO A 243 -22.28 -13.47 -15.22
N GLN A 244 -22.09 -13.86 -16.48
CA GLN A 244 -20.81 -13.76 -17.16
C GLN A 244 -20.54 -12.29 -17.41
N PHE A 245 -19.71 -11.69 -16.54
CA PHE A 245 -19.15 -10.37 -16.76
C PHE A 245 -18.22 -10.40 -17.98
N ILE A 246 -18.77 -10.14 -19.16
CA ILE A 246 -17.99 -9.92 -20.38
C ILE A 246 -17.39 -8.51 -20.29
N ALA A 247 -16.07 -8.45 -20.05
CA ALA A 247 -15.32 -7.21 -20.06
C ALA A 247 -15.44 -6.52 -21.44
N SER A 248 -15.97 -5.30 -21.46
CA SER A 248 -15.97 -4.48 -22.68
C SER A 248 -14.61 -3.82 -22.90
N PRO A 249 -14.20 -3.55 -24.16
CA PRO A 249 -12.93 -2.91 -24.45
C PRO A 249 -12.96 -1.45 -23.96
N THR A 250 -11.98 -1.09 -23.13
CA THR A 250 -11.86 0.22 -22.48
C THR A 250 -11.76 1.35 -23.53
N PRO A 251 -12.63 2.38 -23.51
CA PRO A 251 -12.46 3.55 -24.37
C PRO A 251 -11.26 4.34 -23.86
N GLY A 252 -10.17 4.36 -24.63
CA GLY A 252 -8.92 5.06 -24.28
C GLY A 252 -7.74 4.16 -23.90
N ALA A 253 -7.84 2.84 -24.09
CA ALA A 253 -6.68 1.96 -23.99
C ALA A 253 -5.63 2.33 -25.06
N LEU A 254 -4.57 3.05 -24.65
CA LEU A 254 -3.41 3.29 -25.49
C LEU A 254 -2.91 1.96 -26.04
N SER A 255 -2.68 1.91 -27.35
CA SER A 255 -2.26 0.70 -28.06
C SER A 255 -1.07 0.06 -27.33
N ARG A 256 -1.01 -1.28 -27.26
CA ARG A 256 0.10 -2.01 -26.60
C ARG A 256 1.47 -1.46 -27.02
N LYS A 257 1.60 -1.02 -28.28
CA LYS A 257 2.79 -0.36 -28.83
C LYS A 257 3.12 0.96 -28.13
N GLN A 258 2.13 1.84 -27.91
CA GLN A 258 2.32 3.12 -27.22
C GLN A 258 2.65 2.94 -25.74
N LEU A 259 2.05 1.94 -25.08
CA LEU A 259 2.35 1.63 -23.69
C LEU A 259 3.78 1.09 -23.54
N LEU A 260 4.18 0.17 -24.42
CA LEU A 260 5.55 -0.36 -24.47
C LEU A 260 6.56 0.73 -24.77
N LEU A 261 6.26 1.62 -25.72
CA LEU A 261 7.15 2.73 -26.06
C LEU A 261 7.33 3.69 -24.87
N ARG A 262 6.23 4.04 -24.19
CA ARG A 262 6.26 4.99 -23.07
C ARG A 262 6.96 4.42 -21.84
N ARG A 263 6.67 3.16 -21.49
CA ARG A 263 7.34 2.49 -20.36
C ARG A 263 8.80 2.17 -20.69
N GLY A 264 9.09 1.76 -21.92
CA GLY A 264 10.45 1.51 -22.40
C GLY A 264 11.30 2.78 -22.38
N LEU A 265 10.77 3.91 -22.87
CA LEU A 265 11.48 5.20 -22.84
C LEU A 265 11.77 5.66 -21.41
N ALA A 266 10.81 5.51 -20.50
CA ALA A 266 11.01 5.85 -19.09
C ALA A 266 12.08 4.98 -18.44
N LEU A 267 12.12 3.69 -18.77
CA LEU A 267 13.14 2.76 -18.29
C LEU A 267 14.53 3.11 -18.85
N LEU A 268 14.61 3.42 -20.14
CA LEU A 268 15.86 3.85 -20.79
C LEU A 268 16.41 5.13 -20.20
N LEU A 269 15.56 6.12 -19.93
CA LEU A 269 15.96 7.36 -19.24
C LEU A 269 16.51 7.08 -17.85
N ALA A 270 15.83 6.22 -17.06
CA ALA A 270 16.29 5.85 -15.72
C ALA A 270 17.66 5.13 -15.76
N VAL A 271 17.84 4.20 -16.70
CA VAL A 271 19.12 3.50 -16.91
C VAL A 271 20.21 4.48 -17.36
N ALA A 272 19.91 5.40 -18.27
CA ALA A 272 20.87 6.40 -18.74
C ALA A 272 21.32 7.34 -17.61
N THR A 273 20.40 7.80 -16.75
CA THR A 273 20.76 8.61 -15.57
C THR A 273 21.61 7.83 -14.57
N LEU A 274 21.35 6.54 -14.39
CA LEU A 274 22.12 5.69 -13.49
C LEU A 274 23.53 5.44 -14.04
N LEU A 275 23.65 5.14 -15.34
CA LEU A 275 24.94 4.97 -16.02
C LEU A 275 25.77 6.26 -16.01
N LEU A 276 25.13 7.41 -16.24
CA LEU A 276 25.81 8.70 -16.15
C LEU A 276 26.35 8.95 -14.73
N GLY A 277 25.57 8.62 -13.69
CA GLY A 277 26.03 8.69 -12.30
C GLY A 277 27.23 7.78 -12.02
N VAL A 278 27.22 6.54 -12.54
CA VAL A 278 28.35 5.60 -12.41
C VAL A 278 29.58 6.10 -13.15
N VAL A 279 29.44 6.62 -14.37
CA VAL A 279 30.56 7.16 -15.16
C VAL A 279 31.18 8.38 -14.48
N ILE A 280 30.36 9.29 -13.95
CA ILE A 280 30.85 10.46 -13.18
C ILE A 280 31.61 9.99 -11.94
N HIS A 281 31.12 8.98 -11.23
CA HIS A 281 31.79 8.40 -10.06
C HIS A 281 33.11 7.67 -10.42
N LEU A 282 33.26 7.15 -11.64
CA LEU A 282 34.49 6.49 -12.08
C LEU A 282 35.53 7.49 -12.63
N LEU A 283 35.10 8.69 -13.02
CA LEU A 283 35.97 9.74 -13.58
C LEU A 283 36.45 10.78 -12.55
N LEU A 284 35.78 10.87 -11.39
CA LEU A 284 36.16 11.68 -10.23
C LEU A 284 36.86 10.81 -9.18
#